data_AF-A0A444YVV5-F1
#
_entry.id   AF-A0A444YVV5-F1
#
_cell.length_a   1.000
_cell.length_b   1.000
_cell.length_c   1.000
_cell.angle_alpha   90.00
_cell.angle_beta   90.00
_cell.angle_gamma   90.00
#
_symmetry.space_group_name_H-M   'P 1'
#
loop_
_entity.id
_entity.type
_entity.pdbx_description
1 polymer ?
#
loop_
_entity_poly.entity_id
_entity_poly.type
_entity_poly.pdbx_seq_one_letter_code
_entity_poly.pdbx_strand_id
1 'polypeptide(L)'
;MAAACKRLAQLRMSSGISCFGASKSSSSNSSLRSFSQLLKSDGRRFFLVDTLTLVKKLEAQGVPRKQAEAITDAFTEVLNDSLDNTQESSSSKLKAEVQSSKMQLLHDIGKLRTTMRKNSSESRYKKSEFAVDLEKWWKAAQYDEWIVAKMNKASLDGEEKCQLKKFFYVGSCNTAIMQF
;
A
#
# COMPACT_ATOMS: atom_id res chain seq x y z
N MET A 1 17.72 23.79 -46.93
CA MET A 1 16.34 23.39 -46.60
C MET A 1 16.41 22.00 -46.01
N ALA A 2 15.96 21.84 -44.76
CA ALA A 2 16.18 20.66 -43.92
C ALA A 2 15.42 19.42 -44.41
N ALA A 3 16.02 18.23 -44.20
CA ALA A 3 15.28 16.97 -44.15
C ALA A 3 15.96 16.03 -43.15
N ALA A 4 15.14 15.53 -42.24
CA ALA A 4 15.51 14.83 -41.02
C ALA A 4 15.83 13.35 -41.22
N CYS A 5 16.65 12.84 -40.29
CA CYS A 5 17.04 11.45 -40.12
C CYS A 5 15.89 10.44 -40.11
N LYS A 6 16.13 9.25 -40.66
CA LYS A 6 15.60 7.96 -40.16
C LYS A 6 16.23 6.79 -40.93
N ARG A 7 17.10 5.99 -40.29
CA ARG A 7 16.87 4.57 -39.94
C ARG A 7 18.16 3.81 -39.58
N LEU A 8 18.03 3.05 -38.48
CA LEU A 8 18.68 1.76 -38.13
C LEU A 8 20.19 1.86 -37.82
N ALA A 9 20.76 1.16 -36.84
CA ALA A 9 20.39 -0.11 -36.25
C ALA A 9 20.84 -0.19 -34.78
N GLN A 10 20.17 -1.08 -34.05
CA GLN A 10 20.52 -1.52 -32.71
C GLN A 10 21.94 -2.10 -32.68
N LEU A 11 22.70 -1.86 -31.61
CA LEU A 11 23.48 -2.92 -31.00
C LEU A 11 23.39 -2.85 -29.47
N ARG A 12 23.12 -4.04 -28.95
CA ARG A 12 22.79 -4.40 -27.59
C ARG A 12 24.06 -4.99 -26.96
N MET A 13 24.24 -4.73 -25.67
CA MET A 13 25.11 -5.42 -24.69
C MET A 13 26.60 -5.09 -24.71
N SER A 14 27.11 -4.61 -23.58
CA SER A 14 27.92 -5.45 -22.67
C SER A 14 28.32 -4.69 -21.41
N SER A 15 28.20 -5.38 -20.28
CA SER A 15 28.75 -4.99 -18.99
C SER A 15 30.29 -4.90 -19.04
N GLY A 16 30.87 -3.93 -18.34
CA GLY A 16 32.23 -4.03 -17.79
C GLY A 16 33.30 -3.04 -18.30
N ILE A 17 33.76 -2.21 -17.36
CA ILE A 17 35.16 -1.74 -17.17
C ILE A 17 35.66 -0.57 -18.05
N SER A 18 35.73 0.62 -17.41
CA SER A 18 36.78 1.66 -17.54
C SER A 18 36.88 2.40 -18.91
N CYS A 19 37.31 3.64 -19.08
CA CYS A 19 38.09 4.57 -18.30
C CYS A 19 38.11 5.94 -19.04
N PHE A 20 38.32 7.04 -18.31
CA PHE A 20 38.83 8.35 -18.74
C PHE A 20 38.10 9.19 -19.82
N GLY A 21 37.48 10.28 -19.35
CA GLY A 21 37.16 11.47 -20.14
C GLY A 21 36.97 12.68 -19.22
N ALA A 22 38.06 13.40 -18.98
CA ALA A 22 38.14 14.48 -18.00
C ALA A 22 37.20 15.66 -18.31
N SER A 23 36.54 16.16 -17.27
CA SER A 23 36.17 17.58 -17.18
C SER A 23 36.34 18.04 -15.74
N LYS A 24 37.36 18.88 -15.57
CA LYS A 24 37.68 19.58 -14.33
C LYS A 24 36.63 20.67 -14.12
N SER A 25 35.99 20.68 -12.95
CA SER A 25 35.51 21.93 -12.36
C SER A 25 35.50 21.80 -10.83
N SER A 26 36.47 22.49 -10.24
CA SER A 26 36.44 23.14 -8.92
C SER A 26 35.69 22.43 -7.80
N SER A 27 36.45 21.69 -7.00
CA SER A 27 36.62 21.91 -5.57
C SER A 27 35.49 22.66 -4.83
N SER A 28 34.31 22.07 -4.74
CA SER A 28 33.45 22.33 -3.59
C SER A 28 34.04 21.52 -2.44
N ASN A 29 34.89 22.16 -1.63
CA ASN A 29 35.22 21.69 -0.30
C ASN A 29 33.91 21.50 0.46
N SER A 30 33.30 20.31 0.35
CA SER A 30 32.40 19.82 1.38
C SER A 30 33.32 19.50 2.55
N SER A 31 33.62 20.53 3.33
CA SER A 31 33.96 20.39 4.73
C SER A 31 32.77 19.69 5.40
N LEU A 32 32.68 18.38 5.17
CA LEU A 32 32.06 17.45 6.09
C LEU A 32 32.98 17.48 7.30
N ARG A 33 32.89 18.57 8.06
CA ARG A 33 33.32 18.57 9.45
C ARG A 33 32.62 17.37 10.03
N SER A 34 33.40 16.38 10.42
CA SER A 34 32.99 15.20 11.15
C SER A 34 32.25 15.67 12.40
N PHE A 35 30.96 16.00 12.27
CA PHE A 35 30.07 16.24 13.38
C PHE A 35 29.58 14.86 13.80
N SER A 36 30.10 14.45 14.95
CA SER A 36 29.64 13.32 15.74
C SER A 36 29.99 11.96 15.13
N GLN A 37 31.14 11.41 15.55
CA GLN A 37 31.21 9.98 15.79
C GLN A 37 30.12 9.65 16.80
N LEU A 38 28.95 9.33 16.25
CA LEU A 38 27.85 8.70 16.96
C LEU A 38 28.36 7.31 17.36
N LEU A 39 29.07 7.25 18.48
CA LEU A 39 29.26 6.00 19.20
C LEU A 39 27.87 5.40 19.38
N LYS A 40 27.71 4.10 19.06
CA LYS A 40 26.47 3.36 19.29
C LYS A 40 26.16 3.33 20.78
N SER A 41 25.60 4.40 21.32
CA SER A 41 24.89 4.41 22.58
C SER A 41 23.41 4.18 22.28
N ASP A 42 22.69 3.52 23.17
CA ASP A 42 21.29 3.09 23.09
C ASP A 42 20.28 4.24 22.88
N GLY A 43 20.38 4.97 21.76
CA GLY A 43 19.56 6.14 21.44
C GLY A 43 19.89 7.42 22.22
N ARG A 44 20.76 7.35 23.24
CA ARG A 44 21.14 8.49 24.08
C ARG A 44 22.37 9.19 23.48
N ARG A 45 22.20 10.40 22.96
CA ARG A 45 23.29 11.19 22.37
C ARG A 45 24.07 11.84 23.52
N PHE A 46 25.39 11.78 23.48
CA PHE A 46 26.26 12.47 24.44
C PHE A 46 27.16 13.45 23.69
N PHE A 47 27.38 14.63 24.26
CA PHE A 47 28.37 15.57 23.71
C PHE A 47 29.75 15.23 24.24
N LEU A 48 30.65 14.80 23.34
CA LEU A 48 32.06 14.69 23.66
C LEU A 48 32.68 16.08 23.62
N VAL A 49 32.71 16.74 24.79
CA VAL A 49 33.45 17.99 24.99
C VAL A 49 34.89 17.62 25.36
N ASP A 50 35.88 18.13 24.62
CA ASP A 50 37.27 18.03 25.02
C ASP A 50 37.54 19.00 26.18
N THR A 51 37.33 18.51 27.39
CA THR A 51 37.47 19.28 28.63
C THR A 51 38.90 19.81 28.80
N LEU A 52 39.92 19.10 28.30
CA LEU A 52 41.32 19.53 28.41
C LEU A 52 41.61 20.75 27.55
N THR A 53 41.13 20.80 26.31
CA THR A 53 41.31 22.01 25.49
C THR A 53 40.42 23.16 25.94
N LEU A 54 39.25 22.90 26.52
CA LEU A 54 38.38 23.95 27.04
C LEU A 54 38.98 24.61 28.29
N VAL A 55 39.48 23.82 29.25
CA VAL A 55 40.17 24.33 30.44
C VAL A 55 41.39 25.16 30.07
N LYS A 56 42.23 24.68 29.14
CA LYS A 56 43.41 25.45 28.66
C LYS A 56 43.06 26.79 28.01
N LYS A 57 41.91 26.86 27.32
CA LYS A 57 41.42 28.12 26.73
C LYS A 57 40.95 29.10 27.80
N LEU A 58 40.28 28.62 28.84
CA LEU A 58 39.85 29.44 29.97
C LEU A 58 41.05 29.95 30.78
N GLU A 59 42.06 29.10 31.00
CA GLU A 59 43.33 29.51 31.61
C GLU A 59 44.05 30.59 30.79
N ALA A 60 44.07 30.46 29.46
CA ALA A 60 44.64 31.47 28.57
C ALA A 60 43.88 32.82 28.61
N GLN A 61 42.62 32.81 29.05
CA GLN A 61 41.81 34.01 29.30
C GLN A 61 41.96 34.56 30.72
N GLY A 62 42.87 33.99 31.52
CA GLY A 62 43.17 34.45 32.88
C GLY A 62 42.29 33.82 33.97
N VAL A 63 41.51 32.78 33.65
CA VAL A 63 40.70 32.07 34.65
C VAL A 63 41.60 31.12 35.46
N PRO A 64 41.58 31.16 36.80
CA PRO A 64 42.27 30.19 37.64
C PRO A 64 41.83 28.76 37.29
N ARG A 65 42.79 27.84 37.16
CA ARG A 65 42.55 26.45 36.75
C ARG A 65 41.35 25.77 37.44
N LYS A 66 41.25 25.89 38.77
CA LYS A 66 40.15 25.31 39.55
C LYS A 66 38.78 25.86 39.16
N GLN A 67 38.70 27.13 38.78
CA GLN A 67 37.47 27.74 38.28
C GLN A 67 37.20 27.34 36.83
N ALA A 68 38.24 27.23 35.99
CA ALA A 68 38.11 26.76 34.62
C ALA A 68 37.57 25.32 34.54
N GLU A 69 38.05 24.44 35.42
CA GLU A 69 37.55 23.07 35.59
C GLU A 69 36.07 23.09 36.01
N ALA A 70 35.72 23.82 37.07
CA ALA A 70 34.32 23.91 37.55
C ALA A 70 33.35 24.48 36.50
N ILE A 71 33.76 25.49 35.72
CA ILE A 71 32.94 26.06 34.64
C ILE A 71 32.74 25.04 33.51
N THR A 72 33.80 24.31 33.16
CA THR A 72 33.75 23.29 32.12
C THR A 72 32.83 22.14 32.54
N ASP A 73 32.94 21.70 33.79
CA ASP A 73 32.08 20.65 34.35
C ASP A 73 30.61 21.07 34.32
N ALA A 74 30.28 22.26 34.81
CA ALA A 74 28.93 22.82 34.75
C ALA A 74 28.40 22.93 33.31
N PHE A 75 29.27 23.28 32.34
CA PHE A 75 28.89 23.30 30.93
C PHE A 75 28.55 21.92 30.38
N THR A 76 29.34 20.90 30.73
CA THR A 76 29.07 19.53 30.27
C THR A 76 27.79 18.96 30.88
N GLU A 77 27.49 19.30 32.13
CA GLU A 77 26.24 18.92 32.80
C GLU A 77 25.02 19.55 32.11
N VAL A 78 25.02 20.87 31.91
CA VAL A 78 23.92 21.58 31.22
C VAL A 78 23.72 21.06 29.79
N LEU A 79 24.80 20.76 29.06
CA LEU A 79 24.72 20.24 27.70
C LEU A 79 24.16 18.81 27.66
N ASN A 80 24.55 17.96 28.60
CA ASN A 80 24.00 16.62 28.71
C ASN A 80 22.50 16.66 29.08
N ASP A 81 22.13 17.46 30.07
CA ASP A 81 20.73 17.59 30.51
C ASP A 81 19.81 18.17 29.42
N SER A 82 20.30 19.20 28.71
CA SER A 82 19.55 19.82 27.61
C SER A 82 19.28 18.83 26.47
N LEU A 83 20.24 17.95 26.20
CA LEU A 83 20.12 16.95 25.15
C LEU A 83 19.20 15.81 25.55
N ASP A 84 19.35 15.27 26.76
CA ASP A 84 18.49 14.20 27.27
C ASP A 84 17.02 14.65 27.29
N ASN A 85 16.72 15.86 27.75
CA ASN A 85 15.37 16.41 27.73
C ASN A 85 14.80 16.62 26.30
N THR A 86 15.64 17.10 25.38
CA THR A 86 15.23 17.28 23.97
C THR A 86 15.02 15.93 23.27
N GLN A 87 15.83 14.93 23.59
CA GLN A 87 15.70 13.59 23.04
C GLN A 87 14.48 12.85 23.58
N GLU A 88 14.21 12.94 24.88
CA GLU A 88 13.04 12.29 25.48
C GLU A 88 11.75 12.91 24.95
N SER A 89 11.67 14.23 24.84
CA SER A 89 10.49 14.93 24.29
C SER A 89 10.28 14.65 22.79
N SER A 90 11.34 14.52 22.00
CA SER A 90 11.24 14.18 20.57
C SER A 90 10.97 12.69 20.33
N SER A 91 11.61 11.80 21.10
CA SER A 91 11.41 10.35 21.03
C SER A 91 10.02 9.95 21.51
N SER A 92 9.50 10.58 22.58
CA SER A 92 8.14 10.34 23.07
C SER A 92 7.08 10.77 22.05
N LYS A 93 7.23 11.96 21.45
CA LYS A 93 6.33 12.43 20.37
C LYS A 93 6.35 11.50 19.17
N LEU A 94 7.53 11.11 18.71
CA LEU A 94 7.67 10.18 17.57
C LEU A 94 7.06 8.81 17.88
N LYS A 95 7.29 8.26 19.08
CA LYS A 95 6.68 7.00 19.52
C LYS A 95 5.16 7.10 19.56
N ALA A 96 4.61 8.19 20.07
CA ALA A 96 3.16 8.41 20.13
C ALA A 96 2.55 8.54 18.72
N GLU A 97 3.20 9.27 17.82
CA GLU A 97 2.76 9.41 16.43
C GLU A 97 2.81 8.06 15.69
N VAL A 98 3.91 7.32 15.81
CA VAL A 98 4.06 5.98 15.23
C VAL A 98 3.00 5.02 15.79
N GLN A 99 2.71 5.08 17.09
CA GLN A 99 1.67 4.25 17.69
C GLN A 99 0.27 4.62 17.16
N SER A 100 -0.02 5.91 17.02
CA SER A 100 -1.27 6.40 16.44
C SER A 100 -1.44 5.92 14.99
N SER A 101 -0.43 6.13 14.14
CA SER A 101 -0.44 5.65 12.76
C SER A 101 -0.57 4.13 12.66
N LYS A 102 0.09 3.37 13.56
CA LYS A 102 -0.05 1.91 13.62
C LYS A 102 -1.49 1.49 13.93
N MET A 103 -2.14 2.15 14.90
CA MET A 103 -3.53 1.86 15.24
C MET A 103 -4.48 2.14 14.07
N GLN A 104 -4.27 3.25 13.36
CA GLN A 104 -5.04 3.60 12.17
C GLN A 104 -4.88 2.55 11.06
N LEU A 105 -3.64 2.13 10.77
CA LEU A 105 -3.38 1.10 9.77
C LEU A 105 -4.03 -0.25 10.14
N LEU A 106 -3.96 -0.65 11.41
CA LEU A 106 -4.60 -1.89 11.88
C LEU A 106 -6.12 -1.82 11.74
N HIS A 107 -6.73 -0.68 12.04
CA HIS A 107 -8.16 -0.45 11.84
C HIS A 107 -8.55 -0.58 10.36
N ASP A 108 -7.80 0.06 9.46
CA ASP A 108 -8.11 0.06 8.03
C ASP A 108 -7.92 -1.32 7.40
N ILE A 109 -6.90 -2.08 7.83
CA ILE A 109 -6.74 -3.50 7.47
C ILE A 109 -7.94 -4.32 7.96
N GLY A 110 -8.42 -4.05 9.18
CA GLY A 110 -9.61 -4.69 9.74
C GLY A 110 -10.85 -4.42 8.88
N LYS A 111 -11.08 -3.16 8.53
CA LYS A 111 -12.19 -2.72 7.67
C LYS A 111 -12.10 -3.34 6.27
N LEU A 112 -10.91 -3.38 5.66
CA LEU A 112 -10.70 -4.02 4.37
C LEU A 112 -11.00 -5.53 4.43
N ARG A 113 -10.57 -6.21 5.49
CA ARG A 113 -10.83 -7.65 5.67
C ARG A 113 -12.32 -7.94 5.76
N THR A 114 -13.09 -7.11 6.47
CA THR A 114 -14.54 -7.32 6.62
C THR A 114 -15.29 -7.02 5.32
N THR A 115 -14.93 -5.94 4.60
CA THR A 115 -15.54 -5.65 3.28
C THR A 115 -15.23 -6.74 2.27
N MET A 116 -13.99 -7.25 2.23
CA MET A 116 -13.64 -8.39 1.37
C MET A 116 -14.44 -9.65 1.71
N ARG A 117 -14.57 -9.99 3.00
CA ARG A 117 -15.38 -11.14 3.42
C ARG A 117 -16.84 -10.98 3.01
N LYS A 118 -17.41 -9.79 3.19
CA LYS A 118 -18.80 -9.48 2.82
C LYS A 118 -19.01 -9.60 1.32
N ASN A 119 -18.17 -8.95 0.51
CA ASN A 119 -18.25 -9.01 -0.95
C ASN A 119 -18.09 -10.46 -1.44
N SER A 120 -17.21 -11.24 -0.82
CA SER A 120 -17.05 -12.66 -1.11
C SER A 120 -18.30 -13.48 -0.76
N SER A 121 -18.91 -13.30 0.41
CA SER A 121 -20.18 -13.97 0.74
C SER A 121 -21.32 -13.55 -0.19
N GLU A 122 -21.40 -12.28 -0.58
CA GLU A 122 -22.43 -11.78 -1.47
C GLU A 122 -22.27 -12.37 -2.88
N SER A 123 -21.04 -12.43 -3.40
CA SER A 123 -20.77 -13.08 -4.69
C SER A 123 -21.14 -14.58 -4.68
N ARG A 124 -20.91 -15.27 -3.55
CA ARG A 124 -21.31 -16.68 -3.39
C ARG A 124 -22.83 -16.83 -3.36
N TYR A 125 -23.53 -15.95 -2.64
CA TYR A 125 -25.00 -15.95 -2.58
C TYR A 125 -25.61 -15.73 -3.97
N LYS A 126 -25.15 -14.70 -4.70
CA LYS A 126 -25.61 -14.44 -6.07
C LYS A 126 -25.31 -15.62 -6.99
N LYS A 127 -24.14 -16.26 -6.85
CA LYS A 127 -23.82 -17.47 -7.62
C LYS A 127 -24.80 -18.62 -7.33
N SER A 128 -25.16 -18.85 -6.07
CA SER A 128 -26.16 -19.87 -5.73
C SER A 128 -27.56 -19.53 -6.23
N GLU A 129 -27.95 -18.25 -6.17
CA GLU A 129 -29.22 -17.76 -6.68
C GLU A 129 -29.32 -17.98 -8.19
N PHE A 130 -28.31 -17.54 -8.96
CA PHE A 130 -28.24 -17.79 -10.40
C PHE A 130 -28.26 -19.29 -10.74
N ALA A 131 -27.61 -20.14 -9.94
CA ALA A 131 -27.63 -21.59 -10.16
C ALA A 131 -29.03 -22.19 -9.99
N VAL A 132 -29.77 -21.75 -8.97
CA VAL A 132 -31.17 -22.16 -8.73
C VAL A 132 -32.06 -21.71 -9.88
N ASP A 133 -31.90 -20.47 -10.34
CA ASP A 133 -32.70 -19.99 -11.46
C ASP A 133 -32.37 -20.75 -12.74
N LEU A 134 -31.10 -21.01 -13.04
CA LEU A 134 -30.73 -21.86 -14.19
C LEU A 134 -31.40 -23.24 -14.11
N GLU A 135 -31.49 -23.86 -12.92
CA GLU A 135 -32.18 -25.14 -12.76
C GLU A 135 -33.68 -25.04 -13.03
N LYS A 136 -34.35 -23.96 -12.56
CA LYS A 136 -35.77 -23.72 -12.86
C LYS A 136 -36.01 -23.55 -14.36
N TRP A 137 -35.18 -22.76 -15.03
CA TRP A 137 -35.28 -22.52 -16.47
C TRP A 137 -35.06 -23.79 -17.28
N TRP A 138 -34.10 -24.62 -16.87
CA TRP A 138 -33.83 -25.89 -17.53
C TRP A 138 -35.02 -26.86 -17.40
N LYS A 139 -35.63 -26.95 -16.20
CA LYS A 139 -36.84 -27.75 -15.99
C LYS A 139 -38.03 -27.24 -16.80
N ALA A 140 -38.21 -25.92 -16.91
CA ALA A 140 -39.26 -25.31 -17.73
C ALA A 140 -39.07 -25.66 -19.21
N ALA A 141 -37.84 -25.53 -19.74
CA ALA A 141 -37.52 -25.88 -21.12
C ALA A 141 -37.77 -27.37 -21.41
N GLN A 142 -37.40 -28.25 -20.48
CA GLN A 142 -37.65 -29.69 -20.60
C GLN A 142 -39.15 -30.03 -20.58
N TYR A 143 -39.93 -29.32 -19.75
CA TYR A 143 -41.38 -29.47 -19.69
C TYR A 143 -42.04 -29.07 -21.01
N ASP A 144 -41.60 -27.96 -21.61
CA ASP A 144 -42.08 -27.50 -22.92
C ASP A 144 -41.76 -28.51 -24.04
N GLU A 145 -40.52 -29.05 -24.08
CA GLU A 145 -40.15 -30.11 -25.03
C GLU A 145 -41.02 -31.37 -24.86
N TRP A 146 -41.27 -31.79 -23.62
CA TRP A 146 -42.11 -32.94 -23.32
C TRP A 146 -43.55 -32.75 -23.80
N ILE A 147 -44.12 -31.56 -23.61
CA ILE A 147 -45.46 -31.22 -24.12
C ILE A 147 -45.49 -31.36 -25.65
N VAL A 148 -44.52 -30.78 -26.36
CA VAL A 148 -44.45 -30.83 -27.82
C VAL A 148 -44.33 -32.28 -28.31
N ALA A 149 -43.47 -33.08 -27.69
CA ALA A 149 -43.32 -34.50 -28.03
C ALA A 149 -44.61 -35.29 -27.82
N LYS A 150 -45.34 -35.02 -26.72
CA LYS A 150 -46.62 -35.66 -26.41
C LYS A 150 -47.72 -35.27 -27.39
N MET A 151 -47.80 -34.00 -27.77
CA MET A 151 -48.73 -33.52 -28.81
C MET A 151 -48.46 -34.16 -30.17
N ASN A 152 -47.19 -34.37 -30.54
CA ASN A 152 -46.84 -35.01 -31.79
C ASN A 152 -47.22 -36.49 -31.83
N LYS A 153 -47.17 -37.19 -30.69
CA LYS A 153 -47.52 -38.60 -30.56
C LYS A 153 -49.02 -38.86 -30.51
N ALA A 154 -49.81 -37.89 -30.05
CA ALA A 154 -51.26 -37.98 -30.09
C ALA A 154 -51.75 -37.89 -31.55
N SER A 155 -52.55 -38.87 -31.98
CA SER A 155 -53.19 -38.90 -33.31
C SER A 155 -54.39 -37.94 -33.33
N LEU A 156 -54.11 -36.67 -33.05
CA LEU A 156 -55.08 -35.57 -33.08
C LEU A 156 -55.10 -34.96 -34.48
N ASP A 157 -56.30 -34.64 -34.96
CA ASP A 157 -56.51 -33.97 -36.24
C ASP A 157 -55.86 -32.57 -36.23
N GLY A 158 -55.51 -32.05 -37.41
CA GLY A 158 -54.72 -30.82 -37.54
C GLY A 158 -55.33 -29.59 -36.86
N GLU A 159 -56.67 -29.50 -36.78
CA GLU A 159 -57.38 -28.43 -36.09
C GLU A 159 -57.27 -28.51 -34.56
N GLU A 160 -57.36 -29.72 -33.98
CA GLU A 160 -57.24 -29.91 -32.53
C GLU A 160 -55.81 -29.61 -32.03
N LYS A 161 -54.79 -29.98 -32.83
CA LYS A 161 -53.39 -29.62 -32.56
C LYS A 161 -53.18 -28.10 -32.55
N CYS A 162 -53.81 -27.37 -33.47
CA CYS A 162 -53.73 -25.90 -33.53
C CYS A 162 -54.43 -25.23 -32.34
N GLN A 163 -55.60 -25.71 -31.92
CA GLN A 163 -56.31 -25.16 -30.75
C GLN A 163 -55.57 -25.42 -29.44
N LEU A 164 -55.02 -26.62 -29.23
CA LEU A 164 -54.22 -26.94 -28.04
C LEU A 164 -52.95 -26.08 -27.95
N LYS A 165 -52.27 -25.84 -29.08
CA LYS A 165 -51.07 -25.00 -29.11
C LYS A 165 -51.37 -23.55 -28.72
N LYS A 166 -52.54 -23.03 -29.12
CA LYS A 166 -53.03 -21.69 -28.75
C LYS A 166 -53.38 -21.61 -27.26
N PHE A 167 -54.00 -22.65 -26.70
CA PHE A 167 -54.36 -22.71 -25.28
C PHE A 167 -53.13 -22.76 -24.37
N PHE A 168 -52.11 -23.55 -24.73
CA PHE A 168 -50.86 -23.65 -23.96
C PHE A 168 -49.98 -22.40 -24.07
N TYR A 169 -49.89 -21.76 -25.25
CA TYR A 169 -49.10 -20.53 -25.43
C TYR A 169 -49.65 -19.36 -24.60
N VAL A 170 -50.98 -19.23 -24.50
CA VAL A 170 -51.64 -18.22 -23.65
C VAL A 170 -51.42 -18.52 -22.15
N GLY A 171 -51.39 -19.80 -21.74
CA GLY A 171 -51.09 -20.19 -20.36
C GLY A 171 -49.65 -19.93 -19.93
N SER A 172 -48.67 -20.15 -20.82
CA SER A 172 -47.24 -19.93 -20.53
C SER A 172 -46.91 -18.43 -20.37
N CYS A 173 -47.51 -17.56 -21.19
CA CYS A 173 -47.35 -16.10 -21.03
C CYS A 173 -47.94 -15.56 -19.71
N ASN A 174 -49.09 -16.07 -19.26
CA ASN A 174 -49.71 -15.60 -18.01
C ASN A 174 -48.94 -16.04 -16.75
N THR A 175 -48.25 -17.18 -16.79
CA THR A 175 -47.39 -17.62 -15.68
C THR A 175 -46.11 -16.79 -15.60
N ALA A 176 -45.58 -16.35 -16.75
CA ALA A 176 -44.44 -15.44 -16.82
C ALA A 176 -44.77 -14.00 -16.37
N ILE A 177 -46.02 -13.55 -16.50
CA ILE A 177 -46.46 -12.19 -16.10
C ILE A 177 -46.81 -12.11 -14.59
N MET A 178 -47.13 -13.22 -13.93
CA MET A 178 -47.47 -13.27 -12.50
C MET A 178 -46.26 -13.43 -11.55
N GLN A 179 -45.02 -13.37 -12.05
CA GLN A 179 -43.79 -13.58 -11.26
C GLN A 179 -42.89 -12.34 -11.12
N PHE A 180 -43.42 -11.13 -11.35
CA PHE A 180 -42.73 -9.86 -11.05
C PHE A 180 -43.25 -9.20 -9.77
#